data_AF-A0A3C1T8D4-F1
#
_entry.id   AF-A0A3C1T8D4-F1
#
_cell.length_a   1.000
_cell.length_b   1.000
_cell.length_c   1.000
_cell.angle_alpha   90.00
_cell.angle_beta   90.00
_cell.angle_gamma   90.00
#
_symmetry.space_group_name_H-M   'P 1'
#
loop_
_entity.id
_entity.type
_entity.pdbx_description
1 polymer ?
#
loop_
_entity_poly.entity_id
_entity_poly.type
_entity_poly.pdbx_seq_one_letter_code
_entity_poly.pdbx_strand_id
1 'polypeptide(L)' 'VPLKAIEAFKKQMDSIGAVYSFKNYPNALHAFSNPAATEMGKKFNLPIAYNAAADTASWNELKVFLKDLFK' A
#
# COMPACT_ATOMS: atom_id res chain seq x y z
N VAL A 1 -7.38 4.22 5.23
CA VAL A 1 -7.91 4.83 3.99
C VAL A 1 -9.40 4.51 3.90
N PRO A 2 -10.29 5.48 3.62
CA PRO A 2 -11.72 5.22 3.50
C PRO A 2 -12.07 4.31 2.31
N LEU A 3 -13.02 3.38 2.49
CA LEU A 3 -13.45 2.45 1.42
C LEU A 3 -13.94 3.17 0.17
N LYS A 4 -14.71 4.25 0.34
CA LYS A 4 -15.22 5.08 -0.77
C LYS A 4 -14.11 5.62 -1.67
N ALA A 5 -12.92 5.93 -1.13
CA ALA A 5 -11.80 6.40 -1.91
C ALA A 5 -11.20 5.28 -2.79
N ILE A 6 -11.15 4.05 -2.26
CA ILE A 6 -10.69 2.86 -2.99
C ILE A 6 -11.65 2.54 -4.15
N GLU A 7 -12.96 2.57 -3.88
CA GLU A 7 -13.99 2.33 -4.90
C GLU A 7 -13.97 3.39 -6.00
N ALA A 8 -13.84 4.66 -5.63
CA ALA A 8 -13.73 5.75 -6.59
C ALA A 8 -12.50 5.59 -7.50
N PHE A 9 -11.34 5.24 -6.92
CA PHE A 9 -10.13 4.96 -7.69
C PHE A 9 -10.33 3.82 -8.69
N LYS A 10 -10.86 2.68 -8.23
CA LYS A 10 -11.13 1.53 -9.11
C LYS A 10 -12.06 1.91 -10.26
N LYS A 11 -13.17 2.59 -9.97
CA LYS A 11 -14.11 3.07 -10.99
C LYS A 11 -13.44 3.98 -12.03
N GLN A 12 -12.53 4.87 -11.60
CA GLN A 12 -11.79 5.75 -12.52
C GLN A 12 -10.86 4.94 -13.43
N MET A 13 -10.09 4.00 -12.88
CA MET A 13 -9.19 3.14 -13.65
C MET A 13 -9.96 2.23 -14.63
N ASP A 14 -11.05 1.64 -14.17
CA ASP A 14 -11.91 0.77 -14.98
C ASP A 14 -12.57 1.56 -16.13
N SER A 15 -12.98 2.82 -15.90
CA SER A 15 -13.65 3.65 -16.90
C SER A 15 -12.78 3.99 -18.11
N ILE A 16 -11.46 3.92 -17.96
CA ILE A 16 -10.49 4.17 -19.04
C ILE A 16 -9.88 2.88 -19.59
N GLY A 17 -10.34 1.71 -19.11
CA GLY A 17 -9.80 0.41 -19.50
C GLY A 17 -8.34 0.21 -19.08
N ALA A 18 -7.89 0.87 -18.00
CA ALA A 18 -6.52 0.72 -17.53
C ALA A 18 -6.29 -0.70 -17.01
N VAL A 19 -5.14 -1.29 -17.38
CA VAL A 19 -4.69 -2.55 -16.80
C VAL A 19 -3.91 -2.23 -15.53
N TYR A 20 -4.45 -2.58 -14.37
CA TYR A 20 -3.81 -2.32 -13.08
C TYR A 20 -4.00 -3.51 -12.12
N SER A 21 -3.16 -3.55 -11.09
CA SER A 21 -3.37 -4.41 -9.94
C SER A 21 -3.61 -3.56 -8.69
N PHE A 22 -4.50 -4.01 -7.81
CA PHE A 22 -4.75 -3.38 -6.52
C PHE A 22 -4.44 -4.38 -5.41
N LYS A 23 -3.41 -4.08 -4.61
CA LYS A 23 -2.97 -4.91 -3.48
C LYS A 23 -3.41 -4.23 -2.18
N ASN A 24 -4.27 -4.89 -1.42
CA ASN A 24 -4.66 -4.44 -0.08
C ASN A 24 -3.95 -5.29 0.98
N TYR A 25 -3.30 -4.65 1.95
CA TYR A 25 -2.63 -5.32 3.05
C TYR A 25 -3.48 -5.16 4.33
N PRO A 26 -4.21 -6.20 4.78
CA PRO A 26 -5.01 -6.11 5.99
C PRO A 26 -4.15 -5.70 7.18
N ASN A 27 -4.70 -4.85 8.04
CA ASN A 27 -4.05 -4.38 9.28
C ASN A 27 -2.79 -3.52 9.09
N ALA A 28 -2.40 -3.19 7.86
CA ALA A 28 -1.34 -2.22 7.61
C ALA A 28 -1.88 -0.78 7.78
N LEU A 29 -1.23 0.00 8.64
CA LEU A 29 -1.52 1.42 8.80
C LEU A 29 -0.70 2.27 7.81
N HIS A 30 -0.93 3.57 7.80
CA HIS A 30 -0.07 4.47 7.03
C HIS A 30 1.38 4.38 7.55
N ALA A 31 2.36 4.59 6.67
CA ALA A 31 3.79 4.40 6.92
C ALA A 31 4.22 2.95 7.30
N PHE A 32 3.48 1.93 6.84
CA PHE A 32 3.76 0.52 7.18
C PHE A 32 5.13 0.00 6.76
N SER A 33 5.80 0.62 5.78
CA SER A 33 7.14 0.22 5.31
C SER A 33 8.28 0.91 6.04
N ASN A 34 7.99 1.82 6.97
CA ASN A 34 9.01 2.50 7.77
C ASN A 34 9.14 1.85 9.15
N PRO A 35 10.27 1.18 9.49
CA PRO A 35 10.49 0.57 10.80
C PRO A 35 10.33 1.53 11.98
N ALA A 36 10.61 2.83 11.80
CA ALA A 36 10.47 3.85 12.84
C ALA A 36 9.02 4.34 13.04
N ALA A 37 8.07 3.94 12.18
CA ALA A 37 6.69 4.45 12.21
C ALA A 37 5.99 4.12 13.53
N THR A 38 6.22 2.94 14.11
CA THR A 38 5.58 2.54 15.37
C THR A 38 5.99 3.45 16.54
N GLU A 39 7.28 3.78 16.65
CA GLU A 39 7.76 4.68 17.70
C GLU A 39 7.22 6.11 17.49
N MET A 40 7.28 6.62 16.26
CA MET A 40 6.76 7.96 15.96
C MET A 40 5.24 8.05 16.15
N GLY A 41 4.50 7.00 15.79
CA GLY A 41 3.07 6.87 16.01
C GLY A 41 2.71 6.99 17.49
N LYS A 42 3.45 6.31 18.36
CA LYS A 42 3.28 6.43 19.82
C LYS A 42 3.68 7.82 20.34
N LYS A 43 4.83 8.34 19.91
CA LYS A 43 5.37 9.63 20.37
C LYS A 43 4.46 10.82 20.07
N PHE A 44 3.85 10.83 18.88
CA PHE A 44 3.05 11.96 18.40
C PHE A 44 1.55 11.65 18.33
N ASN A 45 1.12 10.51 18.87
CA ASN A 45 -0.28 10.05 18.83
C ASN A 45 -0.86 10.00 17.41
N LEU A 46 -0.08 9.46 16.46
CA LEU A 46 -0.46 9.33 15.05
C LEU A 46 -0.89 7.89 14.73
N PRO A 47 -1.87 7.69 13.82
CA PRO A 47 -2.35 6.37 13.40
C PRO A 47 -1.42 5.74 12.36
N ILE A 48 -0.15 5.61 12.69
CA ILE A 48 0.90 5.00 11.86
C ILE A 48 1.60 3.88 12.64
N ALA A 49 2.00 2.83 11.95
CA ALA A 49 2.75 1.73 12.55
C ALA A 49 3.48 0.93 11.47
N TYR A 50 4.66 0.43 11.81
CA TYR A 50 5.39 -0.49 10.97
C TYR A 50 4.66 -1.84 10.87
N ASN A 51 4.63 -2.44 9.68
CA ASN A 51 4.11 -3.79 9.46
C ASN A 51 5.06 -4.57 8.53
N ALA A 52 5.90 -5.42 9.12
CA ALA A 52 6.94 -6.16 8.41
C ALA A 52 6.41 -7.08 7.29
N ALA A 53 5.22 -7.66 7.48
CA ALA A 53 4.61 -8.52 6.47
C ALA A 53 4.16 -7.71 5.25
N ALA A 54 3.49 -6.58 5.46
CA ALA A 54 3.06 -5.69 4.39
C ALA A 54 4.24 -5.03 3.66
N ASP A 55 5.26 -4.62 4.40
CA ASP A 55 6.52 -4.09 3.88
C ASP A 55 7.17 -5.07 2.89
N THR A 56 7.49 -6.27 3.38
CA THR A 56 8.12 -7.33 2.59
C THR A 56 7.28 -7.72 1.36
N ALA A 57 5.97 -7.91 1.56
CA ALA A 57 5.08 -8.28 0.46
C ALA A 57 5.01 -7.18 -0.61
N SER A 58 4.83 -5.92 -0.20
CA SER A 58 4.74 -4.79 -1.12
C SER A 58 6.02 -4.58 -1.94
N TRP A 59 7.18 -4.77 -1.32
CA TRP A 59 8.46 -4.65 -2.01
C TRP A 59 8.69 -5.78 -3.02
N ASN A 60 8.27 -7.01 -2.69
CA ASN A 60 8.35 -8.13 -3.61
C ASN A 60 7.41 -7.96 -4.81
N GLU A 61 6.18 -7.49 -4.59
CA GLU A 61 5.22 -7.19 -5.65
C GLU A 61 5.73 -6.08 -6.60
N LEU A 62 6.36 -5.03 -6.06
CA LEU A 62 7.02 -4.00 -6.87
C LEU A 62 8.12 -4.58 -7.75
N LYS A 63 9.00 -5.42 -7.19
CA LYS A 63 10.07 -6.07 -7.95
C LYS A 63 9.53 -6.94 -9.08
N VAL A 64 8.46 -7.71 -8.83
CA VAL A 64 7.80 -8.52 -9.86
C VAL A 64 7.23 -7.63 -10.95
N PHE A 65 6.50 -6.57 -10.59
CA PHE A 65 5.95 -5.61 -11.53
C PHE A 65 7.03 -4.99 -12.43
N LEU A 66 8.12 -4.48 -11.83
CA LEU A 66 9.22 -3.86 -12.60
C LEU A 66 9.95 -4.89 -13.47
N LYS A 67 10.15 -6.11 -12.96
CA LYS A 67 10.75 -7.20 -13.74
C LYS A 67 9.89 -7.53 -14.96
N ASP A 68 8.57 -7.53 -14.83
CA ASP A 68 7.65 -7.80 -15.94
C ASP A 68 7.56 -6.64 -16.93
N LEU A 69 7.62 -5.39 -16.44
CA LEU A 69 7.56 -4.19 -17.26
C LEU A 69 8.79 -4.00 -18.16
N PHE A 70 9.98 -4.34 -17.66
CA PHE A 70 11.26 -4.12 -18.36
C PHE A 70 11.84 -5.39 -19.01
N LYS A 71 11.01 -6.39 -19.31
CA LYS A 71 11.45 -7.53 -20.14
C LYS A 71 11.62 -7.13 -21.59
#